data_AF-A0AAV3ZDP9-F1
#
_entry.id   AF-A0AAV3ZDP9-F1
#
_cell.length_a   1.000
_cell.length_b   1.000
_cell.length_c   1.000
_cell.angle_alpha   90.00
_cell.angle_beta   90.00
_cell.angle_gamma   90.00
#
_symmetry.space_group_name_H-M   'P 1'
#
loop_
_entity.id
_entity.type
_entity.pdbx_description
1 polymer ?
#
loop_
_entity_poly.entity_id
_entity_poly.type
_entity_poly.pdbx_seq_one_letter_code
_entity_poly.pdbx_strand_id
1 'polypeptide(L)'
;MIELKSNDTAKKLGEIATFLDTPVTVSPHKSLNSSKGIIRSRDLRCRSEEEMVEELSGVTHARRIKVCRGEGKIQTDTVILTFDSPKSPSRICAMSDRTSRS
;
A
#
# COMPACT_ATOMS: atom_id res chain seq x y z
N MET A 1 -17.52 1.31 -12.72
CA MET A 1 -16.19 1.64 -12.16
C MET A 1 -15.48 2.51 -13.18
N ILE A 2 -14.89 3.64 -12.76
CA ILE A 2 -14.21 4.60 -13.65
C ILE A 2 -12.77 4.76 -13.14
N GLU A 3 -11.79 4.65 -14.04
CA GLU A 3 -10.38 4.90 -13.74
C GLU A 3 -10.00 6.31 -14.19
N LEU A 4 -9.31 7.06 -13.32
CA LEU A 4 -8.91 8.44 -13.58
C LEU A 4 -7.38 8.55 -13.51
N LYS A 5 -6.80 9.31 -14.45
CA LYS A 5 -5.34 9.52 -14.52
C LYS A 5 -4.84 10.64 -13.61
N SER A 6 -5.73 11.54 -13.19
CA SER A 6 -5.40 12.69 -12.34
C SER A 6 -6.34 12.78 -11.13
N ASN A 7 -5.76 13.16 -9.99
CA ASN A 7 -6.50 13.44 -8.76
C ASN A 7 -7.43 14.65 -8.92
N ASP A 8 -7.07 15.64 -9.75
CA ASP A 8 -7.90 16.83 -9.98
C ASP A 8 -9.22 16.49 -10.64
N THR A 9 -9.20 15.56 -11.61
CA THR A 9 -10.41 15.05 -12.25
C THR A 9 -11.25 14.24 -11.26
N ALA A 10 -10.60 13.48 -10.37
CA ALA A 10 -11.30 12.70 -9.35
C ALA A 10 -12.03 13.60 -8.34
N LYS A 11 -11.41 14.71 -7.92
CA LYS A 11 -12.04 15.71 -7.04
C LYS A 11 -13.27 16.34 -7.68
N LYS A 12 -13.13 16.83 -8.91
CA LYS A 12 -14.25 17.41 -9.67
C LYS A 12 -15.40 16.43 -9.86
N LEU A 13 -15.09 15.15 -10.11
CA LEU A 13 -16.10 14.10 -10.23
C LEU A 13 -16.78 13.80 -8.88
N GLY A 14 -16.04 13.86 -7.78
CA GLY A 14 -16.55 13.70 -6.42
C GLY A 14 -17.55 14.78 -5.99
N GLU A 15 -17.43 15.98 -6.55
CA GLU A 15 -18.33 17.12 -6.29
C GLU A 15 -19.65 17.03 -7.07
N ILE A 16 -19.77 16.13 -8.06
CA ILE A 16 -21.00 15.95 -8.83
C ILE A 16 -22.04 15.24 -7.98
N ALA A 17 -23.07 15.99 -7.57
CA ALA A 17 -24.23 15.47 -6.83
C ALA A 17 -25.43 15.14 -7.72
N THR A 18 -25.50 15.69 -8.94
CA THR A 18 -26.61 15.47 -9.87
C THR A 18 -26.12 15.25 -11.30
N PHE A 19 -26.76 14.33 -12.01
CA PHE A 19 -26.56 14.09 -13.44
C PHE A 19 -27.93 13.96 -14.10
N LEU A 20 -28.26 14.87 -15.03
CA LEU A 20 -29.57 14.94 -15.68
C LEU A 20 -30.72 14.94 -14.65
N ASP A 21 -30.63 15.83 -13.65
CA ASP A 21 -31.58 15.96 -12.53
C ASP A 21 -31.75 14.71 -11.65
N THR A 22 -30.93 13.68 -11.86
CA THR A 22 -30.90 12.49 -11.02
C THR A 22 -29.79 12.62 -9.99
N PRO A 23 -30.06 12.46 -8.68
CA PRO A 23 -29.03 12.48 -7.66
C PRO A 23 -28.07 11.31 -7.84
N VAL A 24 -26.77 11.59 -7.81
CA VAL A 24 -25.70 10.60 -7.95
C VAL A 24 -24.72 10.74 -6.79
N THR A 25 -24.05 9.63 -6.44
CA THR A 25 -23.00 9.62 -5.41
C THR A 25 -21.72 9.08 -6.01
N VAL A 26 -20.67 9.89 -5.95
CA VAL A 26 -19.33 9.49 -6.35
C VAL A 26 -18.49 9.31 -5.10
N SER A 27 -17.89 8.13 -4.94
CA SER A 27 -16.96 7.86 -3.84
C SER A 27 -15.71 7.15 -4.36
N PRO A 28 -14.53 7.44 -3.78
CA PRO A 28 -13.32 6.70 -4.10
C PRO A 28 -13.50 5.20 -3.83
N HIS A 29 -13.04 4.36 -4.75
CA HIS A 29 -13.15 2.93 -4.57
C HIS A 29 -12.12 2.41 -3.54
N LYS A 30 -12.59 1.73 -2.50
CA LYS A 30 -11.80 1.36 -1.32
C LYS A 30 -10.54 0.53 -1.62
N SER A 31 -10.61 -0.41 -2.57
CA SER A 31 -9.49 -1.32 -2.86
C SER A 31 -8.62 -0.92 -4.05
N LEU A 32 -9.14 -0.09 -4.96
CA LEU A 32 -8.42 0.24 -6.22
C LEU A 32 -7.43 1.39 -6.04
N ASN A 33 -7.56 2.15 -4.95
CA ASN A 33 -6.57 3.15 -4.57
C ASN A 33 -5.40 2.54 -3.78
N SER A 34 -5.30 1.21 -3.70
CA SER A 34 -4.21 0.52 -3.02
C SER A 34 -3.54 -0.46 -3.96
N SER A 35 -2.25 -0.67 -3.76
CA SER A 35 -1.47 -1.69 -4.45
C SER A 35 -0.79 -2.59 -3.44
N LYS A 36 -0.41 -3.80 -3.87
CA LYS A 36 0.33 -4.75 -3.04
C LYS A 36 1.64 -5.12 -3.71
N GLY A 37 2.70 -5.22 -2.92
CA GLY A 37 4.01 -5.65 -3.36
C GLY A 37 4.52 -6.81 -2.51
N ILE A 38 5.33 -7.68 -3.10
CA ILE A 38 6.04 -8.74 -2.38
C ILE A 38 7.51 -8.34 -2.33
N ILE A 39 8.08 -8.36 -1.13
CA ILE A 39 9.51 -8.14 -0.92
C ILE A 39 10.09 -9.34 -0.18
N ARG A 40 11.28 -9.77 -0.60
CA ARG A 40 12.08 -10.79 0.09
C ARG A 40 13.43 -10.22 0.45
N SER A 41 13.74 -10.12 1.73
CA SER A 41 15.05 -9.69 2.23
C SER A 41 15.37 -10.33 3.57
N ARG A 42 16.64 -10.69 3.76
CA ARG A 42 17.13 -11.27 5.02
C ARG A 42 17.07 -10.27 6.18
N ASP A 43 17.24 -8.98 5.90
CA ASP A 43 17.17 -7.91 6.90
C ASP A 43 15.76 -7.79 7.50
N LEU A 44 14.75 -8.07 6.67
CA LEU A 44 13.35 -8.08 7.09
C LEU A 44 13.01 -9.30 7.92
N ARG A 45 13.87 -10.31 8.08
CA ARG A 45 13.53 -11.56 8.80
C ARG A 45 13.24 -11.31 10.28
N CYS A 46 13.98 -10.40 10.91
CA CYS A 46 13.88 -10.13 12.36
C CYS A 46 12.99 -8.94 12.70
N ARG A 47 12.46 -8.23 11.69
CA ARG A 47 11.65 -7.02 11.85
C ARG A 47 10.19 -7.37 12.13
N SER A 48 9.52 -6.58 12.97
CA SER A 48 8.08 -6.77 13.17
C SER A 48 7.26 -6.18 12.01
N GLU A 49 5.99 -6.55 11.89
CA GLU A 49 5.13 -5.98 10.84
C GLU A 49 4.89 -4.48 11.08
N GLU A 50 4.83 -4.08 12.33
CA GLU A 50 4.66 -2.69 12.79
C GLU A 50 5.88 -1.84 12.42
N GLU A 51 7.08 -2.34 12.73
CA GLU A 51 8.35 -1.66 12.38
C GLU A 51 8.46 -1.45 10.86
N MET A 52 7.98 -2.41 10.07
CA MET A 52 7.98 -2.27 8.61
C MET A 52 6.98 -1.21 8.11
N VAL A 53 5.87 -0.99 8.80
CA VAL A 53 4.91 0.07 8.45
C VAL A 53 5.47 1.44 8.84
N GLU A 54 6.18 1.53 9.96
CA GLU A 54 6.79 2.78 10.44
C GLU A 54 8.04 3.18 9.64
N GLU A 55 8.91 2.22 9.32
CA GLU A 55 10.20 2.49 8.68
C GLU A 55 10.10 2.61 7.16
N LEU A 56 9.09 2.02 6.50
CA LEU A 56 8.99 2.03 5.03
C LEU A 56 8.04 3.11 4.53
N SER A 57 8.52 3.96 3.62
CA SER A 57 7.71 5.03 3.04
C SER A 57 6.56 4.47 2.19
N GLY A 58 5.33 4.93 2.46
CA GLY A 58 4.14 4.63 1.65
C GLY A 58 3.51 3.26 1.93
N VAL A 59 3.94 2.55 2.97
CA VAL A 59 3.33 1.29 3.41
C VAL A 59 2.25 1.58 4.45
N THR A 60 1.05 1.04 4.26
CA THR A 60 -0.06 1.11 5.23
C THR A 60 -0.26 -0.19 5.99
N HIS A 61 0.18 -1.30 5.43
CA HIS A 61 0.07 -2.60 6.07
C HIS A 61 1.19 -3.52 5.59
N ALA A 62 1.85 -4.21 6.52
CA ALA A 62 2.83 -5.25 6.22
C ALA A 62 2.32 -6.59 6.77
N ARG A 63 2.50 -7.67 6.00
CA ARG A 63 2.11 -9.03 6.42
C ARG A 63 3.18 -10.04 6.05
N ARG A 64 3.78 -10.68 7.05
CA ARG A 64 4.80 -11.71 6.87
C ARG A 64 4.19 -13.01 6.37
N ILE A 65 4.77 -13.56 5.32
CA ILE A 65 4.39 -14.88 4.84
C ILE A 65 4.97 -15.92 5.79
N LYS A 66 4.09 -16.76 6.34
CA LYS A 66 4.45 -17.91 7.16
C LYS A 66 4.17 -19.17 6.34
N VAL A 67 5.15 -20.07 6.29
CA VAL A 67 4.99 -21.36 5.62
C VAL A 67 4.75 -22.41 6.70
N CYS A 68 3.68 -23.18 6.58
CA CYS A 68 3.44 -24.35 7.42
C CYS A 68 4.21 -25.54 6.83
N ARG A 69 5.15 -26.12 7.58
CA ARG A 69 5.84 -27.38 7.22
C ARG A 69 5.68 -28.36 8.36
N GLY A 70 5.02 -29.49 8.11
CA GLY A 70 4.68 -30.46 9.15
C GLY A 70 3.86 -29.81 10.26
N GLU A 71 4.34 -29.94 11.50
CA GLU A 71 3.65 -29.47 12.71
C GLU A 71 3.91 -27.98 13.06
N GLY A 72 4.71 -27.24 12.27
CA GLY A 72 5.16 -25.89 12.62
C GLY A 72 4.87 -24.79 11.59
N LYS A 73 4.66 -23.55 12.07
CA LYS A 73 4.63 -22.32 11.26
C LYS A 73 6.02 -21.69 11.23
N ILE A 74 6.67 -21.73 10.08
CA ILE A 74 8.00 -21.14 9.87
C ILE A 74 7.83 -19.74 9.27
N GLN A 75 8.40 -18.74 9.93
CA GLN A 75 8.45 -17.38 9.38
C GLN A 75 9.43 -17.33 8.20
N THR A 76 9.00 -16.72 7.10
CA THR A 76 9.87 -16.46 5.95
C THR A 76 10.47 -15.06 6.01
N ASP A 77 11.49 -14.84 5.18
CA ASP A 77 12.07 -13.55 4.82
C ASP A 77 11.21 -12.80 3.79
N THR A 78 9.99 -13.28 3.51
CA THR A 78 9.07 -12.71 2.51
C THR A 78 7.90 -12.00 3.18
N VAL A 79 7.62 -10.78 2.74
CA VAL A 79 6.57 -9.92 3.29
C VAL A 79 5.73 -9.34 2.17
N ILE A 80 4.42 -9.27 2.41
CA ILE A 80 3.46 -8.58 1.56
C ILE A 80 3.28 -7.18 2.14
N LEU A 81 3.58 -6.16 1.33
CA LEU A 81 3.34 -4.75 1.65
C LEU A 81 2.07 -4.30 0.95
N THR A 82 1.27 -3.50 1.64
CA THR A 82 0.12 -2.79 1.08
C THR A 82 0.43 -1.31 1.07
N PHE A 83 0.28 -0.68 -0.09
CA PHE A 83 0.51 0.75 -0.30
C PHE A 83 -0.83 1.49 -0.40
N ASP A 84 -0.86 2.75 0.01
CA ASP A 84 -1.99 3.67 -0.14
C ASP A 84 -2.10 4.30 -1.55
N SER A 85 -1.28 3.83 -2.48
CA SER A 85 -1.27 4.25 -3.88
C SER A 85 -1.75 3.11 -4.79
N PRO A 86 -2.55 3.41 -5.83
CA PRO A 86 -2.96 2.45 -6.86
C PRO A 86 -1.76 1.92 -7.66
N LYS A 87 -0.67 2.68 -7.74
CA LYS A 87 0.57 2.28 -8.40
C LYS A 87 1.59 1.83 -7.36
N SER A 88 2.13 0.64 -7.56
CA SER A 88 3.26 0.15 -6.77
C SER A 88 4.47 1.06 -6.98
N PRO A 89 5.15 1.50 -5.92
CA PRO A 89 6.36 2.30 -6.05
C PRO A 89 7.49 1.48 -6.70
N SER A 90 8.32 2.13 -7.52
CA SER A 90 9.49 1.49 -8.14
C SER A 90 10.64 1.24 -7.15
N ARG A 91 10.66 2.00 -6.05
CA ARG A 91 11.64 1.88 -4.98
C ARG A 91 10.98 2.20 -3.64
N ILE A 92 11.32 1.42 -2.63
CA ILE A 92 10.90 1.62 -1.25
C ILE A 92 12.15 2.02 -0.48
N CYS A 93 12.09 3.14 0.23
CA CYS A 93 13.19 3.63 1.05
C CYS A 93 12.83 3.46 2.53
N ALA A 94 13.85 3.21 3.36
CA ALA A 94 13.71 3.39 4.79
C ALA A 94 13.60 4.89 5.10
N MET A 95 12.70 5.26 6.01
CA MET A 95 12.53 6.63 6.49
C MET A 95 13.76 7.09 7.29
N SER A 96 14.48 6.14 7.90
CA SER A 96 15.71 6.33 8.66
C SER A 96 16.96 6.62 7.80
N ASP A 97 16.94 6.38 6.48
CA ASP A 97 18.06 6.66 5.57
C ASP A 97 18.21 8.14 5.18
N ARG A 98 17.36 9.04 5.70
CA ARG A 98 17.43 10.49 5.41
C ARG A 98 18.53 11.25 6.17
N THR A 99 19.25 10.63 7.11
CA THR A 99 20.13 11.36 8.06
C THR A 99 21.62 11.09 7.90
N SER A 100 22.11 10.79 6.69
CA SER A 100 23.57 10.65 6.46
C SER A 100 23.98 11.10 5.06
N ARG A 101 23.66 12.34 4.70
CA ARG A 101 24.36 13.08 3.64
C ARG A 101 24.29 14.57 3.95
N SER A 102 25.17 14.98 4.87
CA SER A 102 25.60 16.37 5.08
C SER A 102 27.11 16.34 5.27
#